data_AF-A7MEQ1-F1
#
_entry.id   AF-A7MEQ1-F1
#
_cell.length_a   1.000
_cell.length_b   1.000
_cell.length_c   1.000
_cell.angle_alpha   90.00
_cell.angle_beta   90.00
_cell.angle_gamma   90.00
#
_symmetry.space_group_name_H-M   'P 1'
#
loop_
_entity.id
_entity.type
_entity.pdbx_description
1 polymer ?
#
loop_
_entity_poly.entity_id
_entity_poly.type
_entity_poly.pdbx_seq_one_letter_code
_entity_poly.pdbx_strand_id
1 'polypeptide(L)' 'MALVKVISSNLFAGANFQKLEIGSEVEVADSIAERWVNAGLAEYLEERQLEVATPKRGRKPKDKE' A
#
# COMPACT_ATOMS: atom_id res chain seq x y z
N MET A 1 9.61 -11.90 -1.12
CA MET A 1 8.57 -11.50 -2.10
C MET A 1 7.89 -10.30 -1.47
N ALA A 2 7.64 -9.26 -2.26
CA ALA A 2 7.13 -7.97 -1.80
C ALA A 2 5.89 -7.57 -2.61
N LEU A 3 4.90 -6.99 -1.93
CA LEU A 3 3.70 -6.44 -2.53
C LEU A 3 3.95 -5.01 -2.97
N VAL A 4 3.66 -4.69 -4.23
CA VAL A 4 3.82 -3.34 -4.78
C VAL A 4 2.55 -2.89 -5.49
N LYS A 5 2.22 -1.60 -5.36
CA LYS A 5 1.20 -0.92 -6.15
C LYS A 5 1.81 -0.45 -7.45
N VAL A 6 1.16 -0.71 -8.57
CA VAL A 6 1.53 -0.09 -9.83
C VAL A 6 1.04 1.35 -9.86
N ILE A 7 1.93 2.30 -10.16
CA ILE A 7 1.58 3.72 -10.34
C ILE A 7 1.71 4.20 -11.78
N SER A 8 2.33 3.39 -12.65
CA SER A 8 2.56 3.71 -14.06
C SER A 8 1.75 2.79 -14.98
N SER A 9 1.17 3.36 -16.03
CA SER A 9 0.34 2.64 -17.02
C SER A 9 1.13 1.84 -18.05
N ASN A 10 2.47 1.84 -17.95
CA ASN A 10 3.38 1.16 -18.89
C ASN A 10 4.16 0.01 -18.25
N LEU A 11 3.63 -0.56 -17.16
CA LEU A 11 4.27 -1.67 -16.47
C LEU A 11 3.73 -3.01 -16.99
N PHE A 12 4.64 -3.95 -17.25
CA PHE A 12 4.31 -5.29 -17.74
C PHE A 12 4.95 -6.35 -16.85
N ALA A 13 4.23 -7.44 -16.59
CA ALA A 13 4.69 -8.52 -15.73
C ALA A 13 4.57 -9.91 -16.38
N GLY A 14 5.48 -10.80 -15.99
CA GLY A 14 5.54 -12.19 -16.44
C GLY A 14 6.06 -12.38 -17.87
N ALA A 15 6.23 -13.64 -18.27
CA ALA A 15 6.71 -14.01 -19.61
C ALA A 15 5.73 -13.65 -20.74
N ASN A 16 4.46 -13.49 -20.41
CA ASN A 16 3.42 -13.09 -21.35
C ASN A 16 3.29 -11.56 -21.51
N PHE A 17 4.15 -10.77 -20.85
CA PHE A 17 4.08 -9.31 -20.85
C PHE A 17 2.67 -8.79 -20.53
N GLN A 18 2.07 -9.30 -19.46
CA GLN A 18 0.74 -8.87 -19.05
C GLN A 18 0.83 -7.42 -18.57
N LYS A 19 0.06 -6.53 -19.19
CA LYS A 19 0.00 -5.13 -18.79
C LYS A 19 -0.63 -5.01 -17.41
N LEU A 20 0.01 -4.25 -16.53
CA LEU A 20 -0.48 -3.93 -15.20
C LEU A 20 -1.16 -2.56 -15.21
N GLU A 21 -2.34 -2.48 -14.62
CA GLU A 21 -3.10 -1.25 -14.53
C GLU A 21 -2.64 -0.41 -13.35
N ILE A 22 -2.78 0.91 -13.46
CA ILE A 22 -2.48 1.82 -12.35
C ILE A 22 -3.43 1.49 -11.20
N GLY A 23 -2.88 1.25 -10.03
CA GLY A 23 -3.60 0.85 -8.83
C GLY A 23 -3.65 -0.65 -8.59
N SER A 24 -3.21 -1.49 -9.54
CA SER A 24 -3.10 -2.93 -9.31
C SER A 24 -2.03 -3.25 -8.28
N GLU A 25 -2.34 -4.17 -7.38
CA GLU A 25 -1.44 -4.72 -6.37
C GLU A 25 -0.84 -6.01 -6.91
N VAL A 26 0.49 -6.09 -6.98
CA VAL A 26 1.19 -7.26 -7.55
C VAL A 26 2.30 -7.69 -6.60
N GLU A 27 2.35 -8.98 -6.31
CA GLU A 27 3.42 -9.58 -5.53
C GLU A 27 4.56 -10.00 -6.46
N VAL A 28 5.76 -9.46 -6.22
CA VAL A 28 6.96 -9.72 -7.02
C VAL A 28 8.15 -10.04 -6.11
N ALA A 29 9.27 -10.48 -6.69
CA ALA A 29 10.51 -10.61 -5.94
C ALA A 29 11.01 -9.24 -5.45
N ASP A 30 11.66 -9.19 -4.29
CA ASP A 30 12.12 -7.95 -3.66
C ASP A 30 13.03 -7.12 -4.59
N SER A 31 13.90 -7.80 -5.35
CA SER A 31 14.76 -7.16 -6.35
C SER A 31 14.00 -6.50 -7.51
N ILE A 32 12.85 -7.06 -7.89
CA ILE A 32 11.97 -6.47 -8.92
C ILE A 32 11.21 -5.28 -8.33
N ALA A 33 10.69 -5.43 -7.11
CA ALA A 33 10.01 -4.36 -6.39
C ALA A 33 10.93 -3.14 -6.22
N GLU A 34 12.18 -3.34 -5.76
CA GLU A 34 13.16 -2.26 -5.60
C GLU A 34 13.39 -1.53 -6.93
N ARG A 35 13.53 -2.28 -8.03
CA ARG A 35 13.73 -1.70 -9.36
C ARG A 35 12.53 -0.88 -9.82
N TRP A 36 11.31 -1.35 -9.59
CA TRP A 36 10.10 -0.64 -9.99
C TRP A 36 9.87 0.62 -9.15
N VAL A 37 10.15 0.54 -7.84
CA VAL A 37 10.04 1.68 -6.92
C VAL A 37 11.10 2.73 -7.21
N ASN A 38 12.36 2.32 -7.43
CA ASN A 38 13.45 3.23 -7.78
C ASN A 38 13.20 3.94 -9.13
N ALA A 39 12.56 3.25 -10.08
CA ALA A 39 12.18 3.82 -11.38
C ALA A 39 10.88 4.66 -11.34
N GLY A 40 10.18 4.75 -10.20
CA GLY A 40 8.91 5.46 -10.08
C GLY A 40 7.75 4.80 -10.86
N LEU A 41 7.82 3.47 -11.06
CA LEU A 41 6.81 2.69 -11.76
C LEU A 41 5.82 2.00 -10.80
N ALA A 42 6.27 1.72 -9.59
CA ALA A 42 5.48 1.13 -8.52
C ALA A 42 5.81 1.79 -7.17
N GLU A 43 4.97 1.55 -6.16
CA GLU A 43 5.20 1.93 -4.76
C GLU A 43 5.08 0.68 -3.89
N TYR A 44 5.85 0.58 -2.81
CA TYR A 44 5.67 -0.52 -1.86
C TYR A 44 4.30 -0.42 -1.19
N LEU A 45 3.56 -1.53 -1.19
CA LEU A 45 2.42 -1.68 -0.30
C LEU A 45 2.94 -2.22 1.02
N GLU A 46 3.38 -1.31 1.88
CA GLU A 46 3.51 -1.64 3.29
C GLU A 46 2.09 -1.83 3.83
N GLU A 47 1.83 -2.96 4.48
CA GLU A 47 0.60 -3.21 5.21
C GLU A 47 0.45 -2.10 6.24
N ARG A 48 -0.28 -1.04 5.87
CA ARG A 48 -0.44 0.11 6.74
C ARG A 48 -1.32 -0.37 7.88
N GLN A 49 -0.70 -0.78 9.00
CA GLN A 49 -1.39 -0.93 10.27
C GLN A 49 -1.95 0.45 10.62
N LEU A 50 -3.19 0.69 10.19
CA LEU A 50 -3.96 1.84 10.59
C LEU A 50 -4.26 1.64 12.08
N GLU A 51 -3.42 2.21 12.94
CA GLU A 51 -3.74 2.33 14.36
C GLU A 51 -4.94 3.27 14.49
N VAL A 52 -6.14 2.69 14.49
CA VAL A 52 -7.36 3.44 14.78
C VAL A 52 -7.28 3.81 16.26
N ALA A 53 -6.88 5.05 16.53
CA ALA A 53 -6.99 5.63 17.87
C ALA A 53 -8.47 5.54 18.29
N THR A 54 -8.81 4.53 19.09
CA THR A 54 -10.16 4.39 19.64
C THR A 54 -10.36 5.60 20.55
N PRO A 55 -11.26 6.56 20.23
CA PRO A 55 -11.51 7.67 21.14
C PRO A 55 -12.10 7.08 22.42
N LYS A 56 -11.32 7.09 23.51
CA LYS A 56 -11.80 6.70 24.83
C LYS A 56 -12.86 7.73 25.22
N ARG A 57 -14.13 7.40 24.97
CA ARG A 57 -15.29 8.22 25.37
C ARG A 57 -15.40 8.16 26.90
N GLY A 58 -14.51 8.89 27.57
CA GLY A 58 -14.53 9.11 29.00
C GLY A 58 -15.71 10.01 29.36
N ARG A 59 -16.89 9.42 29.52
CA ARG A 59 -17.94 10.04 30.33
C ARG A 59 -17.42 10.19 31.75
N LYS A 60 -17.52 11.40 32.31
CA LYS A 60 -18.19 11.75 33.58
C LYS A 60 -17.68 13.10 34.12
N PRO A 61 -18.36 13.74 35.09
CA PRO A 61 -19.79 13.74 35.42
C PRO A 61 -20.38 15.17 35.36
N LYS A 62 -21.69 15.30 35.54
CA LYS A 62 -22.31 16.58 35.87
C LYS A 62 -21.98 16.89 37.32
N ASP A 63 -21.17 17.90 37.59
CA ASP A 63 -21.21 18.58 38.87
C ASP A 63 -22.39 19.56 38.83
N LYS A 64 -23.43 19.16 39.56
CA LYS A 64 -24.48 20.06 40.02
C LYS A 64 -23.95 20.76 41.27
N GLU A 65 -24.42 22.00 41.42
CA GLU A 65 -24.45 22.85 42.62
C GLU A 65 -23.45 24.01 42.62
#